data_AF-A0A3G8RAD5-F1
#
_entry.id   AF-A0A3G8RAD5-F1
#
_cell.length_a   1.000
_cell.length_b   1.000
_cell.length_c   1.000
_cell.angle_alpha   90.00
_cell.angle_beta   90.00
_cell.angle_gamma   90.00
#
_symmetry.space_group_name_H-M   'P 1'
#
loop_
_entity.id
_entity.type
_entity.pdbx_description
1 polymer ?
#
loop_
_entity_poly.entity_id
_entity_poly.type
_entity_poly.pdbx_seq_one_letter_code
_entity_poly.pdbx_strand_id
1 'polypeptide(L)'
;MADHQTSKDIFRECCSRIAAACEPCGFKYYKSRRSMVKHVDPFTAEVRFSSNAFNVAGSYLEFNVNCQIMNTQSGKVYWAISLSSFRNKGKVWNLAKETSREKELAEIITLIRDKVVPLVDKYGANLDEVLEQAILTGWFLPQSNPMEFYVLDVLDLVVDFGSPVQVTECAHRYIRHLSEEMQNTFRKDYEAYQRDEQAASTIAFRKLIPLMVERNISLPQ
;
A
#
# COMPACT_ATOMS: atom_id res chain seq x y z
N MET A 1 -38.41 25.15 -5.13
CA MET A 1 -37.91 23.77 -5.24
C MET A 1 -36.49 23.78 -4.72
N ALA A 2 -36.20 23.13 -3.60
CA ALA A 2 -34.83 23.05 -3.09
C ALA A 2 -34.03 22.15 -4.03
N ASP A 3 -33.02 22.70 -4.72
CA ASP A 3 -32.08 21.91 -5.52
C ASP A 3 -31.48 20.82 -4.64
N HIS A 4 -31.91 19.57 -4.83
CA HIS A 4 -31.35 18.45 -4.10
C HIS A 4 -29.98 18.14 -4.72
N GLN A 5 -28.92 18.42 -3.96
CA GLN A 5 -27.55 18.13 -4.33
C GLN A 5 -27.42 16.66 -4.76
N THR A 6 -26.90 16.41 -5.96
CA THR A 6 -26.77 15.03 -6.45
C THR A 6 -25.65 14.29 -5.71
N SER A 7 -25.67 12.96 -5.68
CA SER A 7 -24.55 12.18 -5.10
C SER A 7 -23.21 12.49 -5.75
N LYS A 8 -23.19 12.90 -7.03
CA LYS A 8 -21.97 13.32 -7.73
C LYS A 8 -21.45 14.66 -7.20
N ASP A 9 -22.33 15.59 -6.88
CA ASP A 9 -21.96 16.90 -6.34
C ASP A 9 -21.46 16.77 -4.90
N ILE A 10 -22.15 15.97 -4.07
CA ILE A 10 -21.68 15.62 -2.72
C ILE A 10 -20.30 14.97 -2.79
N PHE A 11 -20.11 13.99 -3.68
CA PHE A 11 -18.82 13.32 -3.85
C PHE A 11 -17.69 14.32 -4.19
N ARG A 12 -17.92 15.22 -5.15
CA ARG A 12 -16.92 16.23 -5.57
C ARG A 12 -16.60 17.24 -4.48
N GLU A 13 -17.63 17.67 -3.75
CA GLU A 13 -17.49 18.55 -2.59
C GLU A 13 -16.62 17.88 -1.52
N CYS A 14 -16.96 16.65 -1.13
CA CYS A 14 -16.20 15.86 -0.15
C CYS A 14 -14.73 15.69 -0.57
N CYS A 15 -14.46 15.34 -1.83
CA CYS A 15 -13.08 15.23 -2.33
C CYS A 15 -12.33 16.57 -2.20
N SER A 16 -12.98 17.68 -2.55
CA SER A 16 -12.37 19.01 -2.49
C SER A 16 -12.07 19.44 -1.06
N ARG A 17 -12.96 19.11 -0.11
CA ARG A 17 -12.78 19.41 1.32
C ARG A 17 -11.64 18.61 1.95
N ILE A 18 -11.57 17.31 1.66
CA ILE A 18 -10.45 16.47 2.10
C ILE A 18 -9.14 17.00 1.53
N ALA A 19 -9.13 17.32 0.23
CA ALA A 19 -7.93 17.80 -0.42
C ALA A 19 -7.44 19.14 0.13
N ALA A 20 -8.35 20.10 0.38
CA ALA A 20 -8.01 21.37 1.02
C ALA A 20 -7.44 21.16 2.44
N ALA A 21 -7.94 20.19 3.19
CA ALA A 21 -7.39 19.85 4.50
C ALA A 21 -5.99 19.21 4.41
N CYS A 22 -5.64 18.58 3.30
CA CYS A 22 -4.35 17.92 3.11
C CYS A 22 -3.32 18.77 2.34
N GLU A 23 -3.72 19.92 1.78
CA GLU A 23 -2.83 20.86 1.08
C GLU A 23 -1.66 21.34 1.97
N PRO A 24 -1.87 21.72 3.26
CA PRO A 24 -0.76 22.07 4.15
C PRO A 24 0.24 20.93 4.39
N CYS A 25 -0.15 19.68 4.16
CA CYS A 25 0.73 18.51 4.26
C CYS A 25 1.51 18.26 2.97
N GLY A 26 1.42 19.13 1.96
CA GLY A 26 2.13 19.04 0.69
C GLY A 26 1.42 18.23 -0.41
N PHE A 27 0.15 17.86 -0.20
CA PHE A 27 -0.64 17.20 -1.23
C PHE A 27 -1.24 18.19 -2.22
N LYS A 28 -1.10 17.91 -3.52
CA LYS A 28 -1.72 18.67 -4.62
C LYS A 28 -2.92 17.90 -5.18
N TYR A 29 -4.07 18.57 -5.30
CA TYR A 29 -5.31 17.95 -5.77
C TYR A 29 -5.48 17.99 -7.30
N TYR A 30 -5.76 16.84 -7.90
CA TYR A 30 -6.06 16.67 -9.32
C TYR A 30 -7.54 16.31 -9.51
N LYS A 31 -8.38 17.33 -9.69
CA LYS A 31 -9.85 17.21 -9.83
C LYS A 31 -10.29 16.18 -10.88
N SER A 32 -9.61 16.14 -12.04
CA SER A 32 -9.92 15.21 -13.15
C SER A 32 -9.69 13.75 -12.77
N ARG A 33 -8.68 13.47 -11.94
CA ARG A 33 -8.30 12.13 -11.47
C ARG A 33 -8.99 11.75 -10.17
N ARG A 34 -9.61 12.72 -9.49
CA ARG A 34 -10.20 12.55 -8.15
C ARG A 34 -9.15 11.98 -7.18
N SER A 35 -7.93 12.47 -7.29
CA SER A 35 -6.83 12.08 -6.42
C SER A 35 -6.00 13.28 -6.02
N MET A 36 -5.32 13.16 -4.89
CA MET A 36 -4.31 14.10 -4.47
C MET A 36 -2.95 13.40 -4.43
N VAL A 37 -1.91 14.14 -4.78
CA VAL A 37 -0.56 13.58 -4.95
C VAL A 37 0.44 14.43 -4.18
N LYS A 38 1.37 13.75 -3.50
CA LYS A 38 2.55 14.36 -2.89
C LYS A 38 3.79 13.72 -3.49
N HIS A 39 4.72 14.53 -3.99
CA HIS A 39 6.01 14.05 -4.48
C HIS A 39 7.02 14.06 -3.36
N VAL A 40 7.74 12.94 -3.22
CA VAL A 40 8.76 12.71 -2.21
C VAL A 40 9.86 11.88 -2.87
N ASP A 41 10.76 12.54 -3.59
CA ASP A 41 11.75 11.88 -4.47
C ASP A 41 12.48 10.72 -3.77
N PRO A 42 12.60 9.53 -4.40
CA PRO A 42 12.16 9.15 -5.75
C PRO A 42 10.69 8.70 -5.86
N PHE A 43 9.91 8.87 -4.81
CA PHE A 43 8.54 8.38 -4.69
C PHE A 43 7.46 9.43 -4.99
N THR A 44 6.29 8.90 -5.30
CA THR A 44 5.05 9.65 -5.39
C THR A 44 4.01 8.95 -4.53
N ALA A 45 3.41 9.70 -3.60
CA ALA A 45 2.27 9.23 -2.82
C ALA A 45 0.98 9.73 -3.45
N GLU A 46 0.04 8.83 -3.72
CA GLU A 46 -1.29 9.15 -4.24
C GLU A 46 -2.37 8.73 -3.26
N VAL A 47 -3.31 9.63 -2.99
CA VAL A 47 -4.58 9.32 -2.32
C VAL A 47 -5.71 9.50 -3.32
N ARG A 48 -6.37 8.41 -3.70
CA ARG A 48 -7.43 8.35 -4.70
C ARG A 48 -8.80 8.17 -4.06
N PHE A 49 -9.75 9.00 -4.50
CA PHE A 49 -11.15 8.95 -4.09
C PHE A 49 -11.98 8.25 -5.16
N SER A 50 -12.82 7.31 -4.74
CA SER A 50 -13.78 6.65 -5.62
C SER A 50 -15.13 6.47 -4.93
N SER A 51 -16.16 6.20 -5.71
CA SER A 51 -17.52 5.96 -5.23
C SER A 51 -18.15 4.82 -6.01
N ASN A 52 -19.14 4.16 -5.42
CA ASN A 52 -19.85 3.06 -6.06
C ASN A 52 -20.80 3.57 -7.18
N ALA A 53 -21.05 2.75 -8.20
CA ALA A 53 -22.04 3.03 -9.24
C ALA A 53 -23.48 2.98 -8.70
N PHE A 54 -23.73 2.21 -7.63
CA PHE A 54 -25.05 2.00 -7.03
C PHE A 54 -25.43 3.05 -5.97
N ASN A 55 -24.87 4.26 -6.03
CA ASN A 55 -25.22 5.35 -5.11
C ASN A 55 -26.66 5.81 -5.30
N VAL A 56 -27.35 6.10 -4.20
CA VAL A 56 -28.74 6.58 -4.18
C VAL A 56 -28.78 7.97 -3.58
N ALA A 57 -29.25 8.96 -4.35
CA ALA A 57 -29.30 10.35 -3.93
C ALA A 57 -30.06 10.51 -2.60
N GLY A 58 -29.46 11.26 -1.67
CA GLY A 58 -30.03 11.52 -0.34
C GLY A 58 -29.99 10.36 0.66
N SER A 59 -29.68 9.13 0.24
CA SER A 59 -29.72 7.96 1.15
C SER A 59 -28.40 7.18 1.23
N TYR A 60 -27.67 7.05 0.13
CA TYR A 60 -26.44 6.26 0.08
C TYR A 60 -25.41 6.84 -0.90
N LEU A 61 -24.24 7.17 -0.36
CA LEU A 61 -23.06 7.55 -1.15
C LEU A 61 -21.86 6.83 -0.54
N GLU A 62 -21.50 5.71 -1.15
CA GLU A 62 -20.27 5.01 -0.80
C GLU A 62 -19.06 5.84 -1.21
N PHE A 63 -18.18 6.10 -0.26
CA PHE A 63 -16.94 6.83 -0.47
C PHE A 63 -15.76 5.96 -0.08
N ASN A 64 -14.88 5.71 -1.04
CA ASN A 64 -13.69 4.89 -0.89
C ASN A 64 -12.45 5.76 -1.05
N VAL A 65 -11.46 5.53 -0.18
CA VAL A 65 -10.18 6.24 -0.19
C VAL A 65 -9.06 5.23 -0.22
N ASN A 66 -8.33 5.18 -1.33
CA ASN A 66 -7.19 4.29 -1.51
C ASN A 66 -5.92 5.13 -1.51
N CYS A 67 -4.92 4.68 -0.76
CA CYS A 67 -3.61 5.33 -0.67
C CYS A 67 -2.56 4.41 -1.25
N GLN A 68 -1.57 4.96 -1.94
CA GLN A 68 -0.44 4.21 -2.45
C GLN A 68 0.84 5.04 -2.48
N ILE A 69 1.98 4.38 -2.36
CA ILE A 69 3.33 4.93 -2.57
C ILE A 69 3.97 4.16 -3.71
N MET A 70 4.44 4.89 -4.71
CA MET A 70 4.99 4.31 -5.93
C MET A 70 6.28 5.01 -6.36
N ASN A 71 7.15 4.30 -7.08
CA ASN A 71 8.29 4.88 -7.75
C ASN A 71 7.80 5.91 -8.78
N THR A 72 8.34 7.12 -8.76
CA THR A 72 7.93 8.20 -9.69
C THR A 72 8.29 7.88 -11.13
N GLN A 73 9.42 7.20 -11.37
CA GLN A 73 9.92 6.91 -12.71
C GLN A 73 9.31 5.63 -13.30
N SER A 74 9.33 4.53 -12.53
CA SER A 74 8.86 3.23 -13.03
C SER A 74 7.36 3.01 -12.85
N GLY A 75 6.69 3.79 -12.00
CA GLY A 75 5.28 3.59 -11.63
C GLY A 75 5.03 2.35 -10.77
N LYS A 76 6.07 1.63 -10.36
CA LYS A 76 5.99 0.45 -9.49
C LYS A 76 5.44 0.85 -8.12
N VAL A 77 4.40 0.15 -7.67
CA VAL A 77 3.76 0.38 -6.37
C VAL A 77 4.48 -0.44 -5.31
N TYR A 78 4.94 0.22 -4.24
CA TYR A 78 5.60 -0.47 -3.11
C TYR A 78 4.68 -0.61 -1.90
N TRP A 79 3.68 0.25 -1.79
CA TRP A 79 2.71 0.18 -0.71
C TRP A 79 1.35 0.65 -1.21
N ALA A 80 0.29 -0.05 -0.83
CA ALA A 80 -1.08 0.36 -1.11
C ALA A 80 -2.02 -0.10 -0.01
N ILE A 81 -3.00 0.74 0.33
CA ILE A 81 -4.02 0.39 1.32
C ILE A 81 -5.34 1.10 1.01
N SER A 82 -6.46 0.42 1.27
CA SER A 82 -7.74 1.11 1.45
C SER A 82 -7.79 1.69 2.85
N LEU A 83 -8.04 2.99 3.00
CA LEU A 83 -8.14 3.60 4.34
C LEU A 83 -9.30 3.02 5.16
N SER A 84 -10.32 2.44 4.52
CA SER A 84 -11.40 1.76 5.25
C SER A 84 -10.91 0.53 6.02
N SER A 85 -9.73 -0.01 5.70
CA SER A 85 -9.07 -1.08 6.45
C SER A 85 -8.71 -0.67 7.89
N PHE A 86 -8.61 0.63 8.19
CA PHE A 86 -8.41 1.12 9.55
C PHE A 86 -9.70 1.17 10.37
N ARG A 87 -10.85 0.86 9.77
CA ARG A 87 -12.16 0.85 10.46
C ARG A 87 -12.51 -0.55 10.93
N ASN A 88 -13.18 -0.63 12.08
CA ASN A 88 -13.74 -1.89 12.57
C ASN A 88 -14.76 -2.45 11.56
N LYS A 89 -14.47 -3.66 11.04
CA LYS A 89 -15.30 -4.47 10.11
C LYS A 89 -15.45 -3.91 8.68
N GLY A 90 -14.42 -3.28 8.11
CA GLY A 90 -14.40 -2.97 6.67
C GLY A 90 -15.56 -2.10 6.18
N LYS A 91 -16.15 -1.29 7.07
CA LYS A 91 -17.28 -0.42 6.73
C LYS A 91 -16.80 0.70 5.82
N VAL A 92 -17.38 0.78 4.62
CA VAL A 92 -17.24 1.94 3.73
C VAL A 92 -17.82 3.20 4.37
N TRP A 93 -17.31 4.39 4.01
CA TRP A 93 -17.89 5.65 4.44
C TRP A 93 -19.17 5.92 3.64
N ASN A 94 -20.25 6.30 4.33
CA ASN A 94 -21.49 6.76 3.67
C ASN A 94 -21.64 8.27 3.87
N LEU A 95 -21.44 9.04 2.80
CA LEU A 95 -21.44 10.51 2.84
C LEU A 95 -22.76 11.15 2.39
N ALA A 96 -23.82 10.36 2.17
CA ALA A 96 -25.08 10.90 1.64
C ALA A 96 -25.75 11.86 2.62
N LYS A 97 -25.80 11.50 3.90
CA LYS A 97 -26.50 12.27 4.94
C LYS A 97 -25.59 13.32 5.55
N GLU A 98 -26.01 14.57 5.51
CA GLU A 98 -25.26 15.71 6.07
C GLU A 98 -24.94 15.52 7.56
N THR A 99 -25.89 14.99 8.33
CA THR A 99 -25.74 14.77 9.78
C THR A 99 -24.60 13.82 10.16
N SER A 100 -24.23 12.87 9.29
CA SER A 100 -23.07 11.99 9.49
C SER A 100 -21.87 12.41 8.66
N ARG A 101 -22.06 13.12 7.54
CA ARG A 101 -21.02 13.50 6.58
C ARG A 101 -19.85 14.20 7.24
N GLU A 102 -20.10 15.16 8.12
CA GLU A 102 -19.04 15.91 8.80
C GLU A 102 -18.14 15.01 9.65
N LYS A 103 -18.74 14.08 10.40
CA LYS A 103 -18.01 13.12 11.21
C LYS A 103 -17.18 12.16 10.35
N GLU A 104 -17.78 11.63 9.28
CA GLU A 104 -17.11 10.71 8.37
C GLU A 104 -15.95 11.41 7.62
N LEU A 105 -16.13 12.68 7.20
CA LEU A 105 -15.06 13.48 6.60
C LEU A 105 -13.92 13.75 7.58
N ALA A 106 -14.24 14.10 8.83
CA ALA A 106 -13.23 14.30 9.87
C ALA A 106 -12.42 13.01 10.10
N GLU A 107 -13.07 11.85 10.16
CA GLU A 107 -12.39 10.55 10.29
C GLU A 107 -11.42 10.31 9.12
N ILE A 108 -11.85 10.54 7.88
CA ILE A 108 -10.98 10.38 6.69
C ILE A 108 -9.77 11.30 6.76
N ILE A 109 -9.98 12.59 7.07
CA ILE A 109 -8.92 13.60 7.15
C ILE A 109 -7.91 13.21 8.23
N THR A 110 -8.39 12.80 9.41
CA THR A 110 -7.54 12.33 10.51
C THR A 110 -6.73 11.10 10.11
N LEU A 111 -7.34 10.10 9.47
CA LEU A 111 -6.60 8.92 9.01
C LEU A 111 -5.49 9.27 8.01
N ILE A 112 -5.76 10.19 7.08
CA ILE A 112 -4.74 10.65 6.13
C ILE A 112 -3.60 11.35 6.88
N ARG A 113 -3.93 12.30 7.77
CA ARG A 113 -2.93 13.08 8.50
C ARG A 113 -2.12 12.28 9.50
N ASP A 114 -2.73 11.30 10.16
CA ASP A 114 -2.10 10.58 11.27
C ASP A 114 -1.44 9.26 10.82
N LYS A 115 -1.84 8.71 9.66
CA LYS A 115 -1.33 7.42 9.16
C LYS A 115 -0.59 7.55 7.83
N VAL A 116 -1.15 8.29 6.88
CA VAL A 116 -0.57 8.37 5.52
C VAL A 116 0.54 9.40 5.46
N VAL A 117 0.31 10.62 5.93
CA VAL A 117 1.31 11.70 5.89
C VAL A 117 2.62 11.29 6.57
N PRO A 118 2.63 10.74 7.80
CA PRO A 118 3.89 10.41 8.47
C PRO A 118 4.65 9.29 7.75
N LEU A 119 3.93 8.32 7.18
CA LEU A 119 4.55 7.26 6.38
C LEU A 119 5.20 7.85 5.13
N VAL A 120 4.47 8.66 4.37
CA VAL A 120 4.97 9.32 3.15
C VAL A 120 6.17 10.21 3.44
N ASP A 121 6.15 10.96 4.54
CA ASP A 121 7.27 11.81 4.96
C ASP A 121 8.49 10.97 5.31
N LYS A 122 8.29 9.82 5.96
CA LYS A 122 9.37 8.89 6.30
C LYS A 122 10.06 8.29 5.07
N TYR A 123 9.31 7.99 4.00
CA TYR A 123 9.89 7.53 2.73
C TYR A 123 10.89 8.54 2.13
N GLY A 124 10.66 9.84 2.33
CA GLY A 124 11.56 10.89 1.83
C GLY A 124 12.69 11.26 2.77
N ALA A 125 12.42 11.25 4.07
CA ALA A 125 13.37 11.72 5.07
C ALA A 125 14.28 10.61 5.61
N ASN A 126 13.78 9.38 5.69
CA ASN A 126 14.48 8.26 6.33
C ASN A 126 14.11 6.92 5.69
N LEU A 127 14.46 6.75 4.41
CA LEU A 127 14.17 5.54 3.65
C LEU A 127 14.82 4.29 4.29
N ASP A 128 16.03 4.41 4.83
CA ASP A 128 16.72 3.29 5.49
C ASP A 128 15.90 2.73 6.66
N GLU A 129 15.33 3.58 7.51
CA GLU A 129 14.47 3.14 8.61
C GLU A 129 13.16 2.52 8.10
N VAL A 130 12.61 3.00 6.97
CA VAL A 130 11.45 2.35 6.31
C VAL A 130 11.82 0.94 5.86
N LEU A 131 12.96 0.78 5.20
CA LEU A 131 13.46 -0.51 4.72
C LEU A 131 13.70 -1.47 5.88
N GLU A 132 14.38 -1.04 6.93
CA GLU A 132 14.61 -1.85 8.14
C GLU A 132 13.28 -2.30 8.75
N GLN A 133 12.33 -1.39 8.96
CA GLN A 133 11.03 -1.75 9.52
C GLN A 133 10.26 -2.72 8.61
N ALA A 134 10.22 -2.46 7.30
CA ALA A 134 9.54 -3.31 6.34
C ALA A 134 10.15 -4.73 6.28
N ILE A 135 11.48 -4.84 6.36
CA ILE A 135 12.17 -6.14 6.47
C ILE A 135 11.80 -6.85 7.77
N LEU A 136 11.72 -6.10 8.87
CA LEU A 136 11.43 -6.67 10.19
C LEU A 136 9.99 -7.17 10.33
N THR A 137 9.02 -6.37 9.88
CA THR A 137 7.60 -6.56 10.17
C THR A 137 6.73 -6.93 8.97
N GLY A 138 7.28 -6.90 7.76
CA GLY A 138 6.48 -6.85 6.53
C GLY A 138 5.81 -5.48 6.35
N TRP A 139 4.91 -5.36 5.36
CA TRP A 139 4.08 -4.17 5.21
C TRP A 139 3.04 -4.09 6.32
N PHE A 140 3.01 -2.94 7.01
CA PHE A 140 2.07 -2.61 8.07
C PHE A 140 0.61 -2.79 7.60
N LEU A 141 -0.04 -3.90 7.99
CA LEU A 141 -1.49 -4.01 7.95
C LEU A 141 -2.03 -4.13 9.37
N PRO A 142 -3.12 -3.42 9.72
CA PRO A 142 -3.88 -3.68 10.93
C PRO A 142 -4.72 -4.94 10.72
N GLN A 143 -4.08 -6.10 10.59
CA GLN A 143 -4.78 -7.39 10.60
C GLN A 143 -4.17 -8.30 11.64
N SER A 144 -5.04 -9.10 12.26
CA SER A 144 -4.69 -10.13 13.25
C SER A 144 -3.76 -11.22 12.70
N ASN A 145 -3.51 -11.21 11.38
CA ASN A 145 -2.65 -12.15 10.70
C ASN A 145 -1.72 -11.38 9.73
N PRO A 146 -0.57 -10.87 10.21
CA PRO A 146 0.32 -9.97 9.46
C PRO A 146 1.02 -10.63 8.25
N MET A 147 0.74 -11.90 7.95
CA MET A 147 1.59 -12.73 7.10
C MET A 147 1.03 -13.09 5.73
N GLU A 148 -0.24 -12.79 5.44
CA GLU A 148 -0.87 -13.10 4.15
C GLU A 148 -0.65 -12.02 3.07
N PHE A 149 -0.21 -10.82 3.46
CA PHE A 149 0.13 -9.73 2.53
C PHE A 149 1.64 -9.48 2.50
N TYR A 150 2.31 -10.51 1.96
CA TYR A 150 3.57 -10.53 1.22
C TYR A 150 4.78 -9.70 1.68
N VAL A 151 5.82 -10.45 2.07
CA VAL A 151 7.23 -10.02 2.00
C VAL A 151 7.68 -9.79 0.54
N LEU A 152 7.00 -10.33 -0.49
CA LEU A 152 7.39 -10.09 -1.90
C LEU A 152 7.15 -8.67 -2.38
N ASP A 153 6.17 -7.98 -1.81
CA ASP A 153 5.92 -6.56 -2.10
C ASP A 153 6.95 -5.68 -1.38
N VAL A 154 7.44 -6.13 -0.21
CA VAL A 154 8.60 -5.52 0.47
C VAL A 154 9.88 -5.78 -0.32
N LEU A 155 10.07 -7.00 -0.83
CA LEU A 155 11.26 -7.42 -1.56
C LEU A 155 11.53 -6.51 -2.75
N ASP A 156 10.47 -6.08 -3.44
CA ASP A 156 10.59 -5.13 -4.54
C ASP A 156 11.16 -3.78 -4.12
N LEU A 157 10.70 -3.24 -2.99
CA LEU A 157 11.24 -1.99 -2.45
C LEU A 157 12.69 -2.18 -2.00
N VAL A 158 12.99 -3.28 -1.31
CA VAL A 158 14.33 -3.58 -0.79
C VAL A 158 15.33 -3.87 -1.91
N VAL A 159 14.91 -4.50 -3.01
CA VAL A 159 15.76 -4.72 -4.19
C VAL A 159 16.08 -3.40 -4.91
N ASP A 160 15.10 -2.52 -5.02
CA ASP A 160 15.26 -1.27 -5.76
C ASP A 160 16.05 -0.22 -4.95
N PHE A 161 15.97 -0.24 -3.61
CA PHE A 161 16.54 0.82 -2.75
C PHE A 161 17.44 0.34 -1.60
N GLY A 162 17.43 -0.96 -1.28
CA GLY A 162 18.20 -1.50 -0.16
C GLY A 162 19.62 -1.88 -0.53
N SER A 163 20.45 -1.96 0.50
CA SER A 163 21.81 -2.52 0.42
C SER A 163 21.78 -4.04 0.15
N PRO A 164 22.86 -4.64 -0.36
CA PRO A 164 22.96 -6.09 -0.54
C PRO A 164 22.69 -6.90 0.75
N VAL A 165 23.05 -6.35 1.91
CA VAL A 165 22.79 -6.97 3.22
C VAL A 165 21.29 -6.96 3.53
N GLN A 166 20.60 -5.84 3.29
CA GLN A 166 19.16 -5.73 3.47
C GLN A 166 18.38 -6.66 2.54
N VAL A 167 18.79 -6.78 1.27
CA VAL A 167 18.19 -7.73 0.31
C VAL A 167 18.34 -9.17 0.81
N THR A 168 19.55 -9.54 1.26
CA THR A 168 19.83 -10.86 1.82
C THR A 168 18.96 -11.17 3.03
N GLU A 169 18.89 -10.25 3.99
CA GLU A 169 18.09 -10.45 5.20
C GLU A 169 16.58 -10.50 4.89
N CYS A 170 16.10 -9.69 3.94
CA CYS A 170 14.71 -9.73 3.47
C CYS A 170 14.36 -11.11 2.88
N ALA A 171 15.22 -11.64 2.01
CA ALA A 171 15.08 -12.96 1.42
C ALA A 171 15.10 -14.06 2.49
N HIS A 172 16.06 -14.00 3.42
CA HIS A 172 16.18 -14.99 4.50
C HIS A 172 14.98 -14.98 5.44
N ARG A 173 14.48 -13.79 5.81
CA ARG A 173 13.28 -13.67 6.64
C ARG A 173 12.05 -14.27 5.99
N TYR A 174 11.85 -14.03 4.69
CA TYR A 174 10.77 -14.66 3.95
C TYR A 174 10.84 -16.19 4.07
N ILE A 175 12.01 -16.76 3.79
CA ILE A 175 12.21 -18.21 3.83
C ILE A 175 11.98 -18.78 5.24
N ARG A 176 12.54 -18.14 6.27
CA ARG A 176 12.37 -18.56 7.68
C ARG A 176 10.90 -18.51 8.13
N HIS A 177 10.08 -17.68 7.50
CA HIS A 177 8.66 -17.58 7.82
C HIS A 177 7.80 -18.68 7.16
N LEU A 178 8.30 -19.32 6.11
CA LEU A 178 7.58 -20.42 5.47
C LEU A 178 7.42 -21.60 6.43
N SER A 179 6.35 -22.38 6.26
CA SER A 179 6.22 -23.68 6.95
C SER A 179 7.38 -24.61 6.59
N GLU A 180 7.70 -25.59 7.43
CA GLU A 180 8.78 -26.54 7.16
C GLU A 180 8.63 -27.25 5.79
N GLU A 181 7.41 -27.62 5.42
CA GLU A 181 7.08 -28.19 4.12
C GLU A 181 7.44 -27.22 2.97
N MET A 182 7.09 -25.94 3.12
CA MET A 182 7.35 -24.91 2.13
C MET A 182 8.84 -24.53 2.07
N GLN A 183 9.57 -24.56 3.19
CA GLN A 183 11.03 -24.40 3.20
C GLN A 183 11.73 -25.54 2.46
N ASN A 184 11.27 -26.79 2.67
CA ASN A 184 11.81 -27.94 1.95
C ASN A 184 11.52 -27.87 0.44
N THR A 185 10.33 -27.40 0.07
CA THR A 185 9.96 -27.17 -1.34
C THR A 185 10.83 -26.06 -1.94
N PHE A 186 11.03 -24.95 -1.21
CA PHE A 186 11.91 -23.86 -1.63
C PHE A 186 13.34 -24.35 -1.90
N ARG A 187 13.91 -25.15 -0.98
CA ARG A 187 15.27 -25.70 -1.13
C ARG A 187 15.40 -26.54 -2.40
N LYS A 188 14.45 -27.45 -2.66
CA LYS A 188 14.44 -28.29 -3.87
C LYS A 188 14.37 -27.46 -5.14
N ASP A 189 13.49 -26.46 -5.16
CA ASP A 189 13.35 -25.56 -6.30
C ASP A 189 14.61 -24.72 -6.52
N TYR A 190 15.24 -24.24 -5.45
CA TYR A 190 16.49 -23.47 -5.51
C TYR A 190 17.62 -24.31 -6.11
N GLU A 191 17.80 -25.56 -5.65
CA GLU A 191 18.79 -26.50 -6.18
C GLU A 191 18.48 -26.95 -7.62
N ALA A 192 17.21 -27.06 -8.00
CA ALA A 192 16.81 -27.36 -9.38
C ALA A 192 17.10 -26.18 -10.31
N TYR A 193 16.82 -24.95 -9.87
CA TYR A 193 17.08 -23.74 -10.63
C TYR A 193 18.58 -23.51 -10.86
N GLN A 194 19.43 -23.75 -9.85
CA GLN A 194 20.88 -23.64 -10.01
C GLN A 194 21.48 -24.65 -11.01
N ARG A 195 20.82 -25.79 -11.25
CA ARG A 195 21.29 -26.82 -12.17
C ARG A 195 20.88 -26.54 -13.62
N ASP A 196 19.58 -26.34 -13.85
CA ASP A 196 19.00 -26.28 -15.20
C ASP A 196 17.98 -25.14 -15.39
N GLU A 197 17.98 -24.11 -14.54
CA GLU A 197 17.03 -22.98 -14.58
C GLU A 197 15.55 -23.39 -14.55
N GLN A 198 15.24 -24.53 -13.91
CA GLN A 198 13.88 -25.08 -13.88
C GLN A 198 12.90 -24.14 -13.14
N ALA A 199 11.70 -24.02 -13.68
CA ALA A 199 10.67 -23.16 -13.10
C ALA A 199 10.24 -23.63 -11.71
N ALA A 200 10.23 -22.71 -10.73
CA ALA A 200 9.82 -23.02 -9.37
C ALA A 200 8.31 -23.34 -9.26
N SER A 201 7.97 -24.11 -8.23
CA SER A 201 6.64 -24.65 -7.96
C SER A 201 5.59 -23.58 -7.64
N THR A 202 6.00 -22.42 -7.11
CA THR A 202 5.10 -21.32 -6.74
C THR A 202 5.52 -19.98 -7.34
N ILE A 203 4.55 -19.06 -7.51
CA ILE A 203 4.79 -17.70 -8.05
C ILE A 203 5.84 -16.95 -7.21
N ALA A 204 5.77 -17.08 -5.88
CA ALA A 204 6.71 -16.44 -4.98
C ALA A 204 8.15 -16.89 -5.22
N PHE A 205 8.35 -18.20 -5.40
CA PHE A 205 9.67 -18.78 -5.57
C PHE A 205 10.25 -18.43 -6.94
N ARG A 206 9.39 -18.33 -7.98
CA ARG A 206 9.79 -17.87 -9.32
C ARG A 206 10.35 -16.45 -9.33
N LYS A 207 10.00 -15.62 -8.34
CA LYS A 207 10.57 -14.27 -8.17
C LYS A 207 11.85 -14.29 -7.33
N LEU A 208 11.80 -14.98 -6.19
CA LEU A 208 12.89 -14.93 -5.21
C LEU A 208 14.11 -15.77 -5.60
N ILE A 209 13.92 -16.96 -6.18
CA ILE A 209 15.04 -17.86 -6.52
C ILE A 209 15.97 -17.25 -7.58
N PRO A 210 15.47 -16.72 -8.72
CA PRO A 210 16.34 -16.06 -9.70
C PRO A 210 17.10 -14.89 -9.09
N LEU A 211 16.44 -14.06 -8.28
CA LEU A 211 17.07 -12.95 -7.56
C LEU A 211 18.20 -13.44 -6.65
N MET A 212 17.97 -14.48 -5.86
CA MET A 212 18.99 -15.03 -4.97
C MET A 212 20.19 -15.57 -5.73
N VAL A 213 19.96 -16.28 -6.84
CA VAL A 213 21.06 -16.81 -7.69
C VAL A 213 21.84 -15.68 -8.36
N GLU A 214 21.16 -14.71 -8.98
CA GLU A 214 21.78 -13.54 -9.62
C GLU A 214 22.63 -12.72 -8.63
N ARG A 215 22.16 -12.60 -7.39
CA ARG A 215 22.81 -11.82 -6.32
C ARG A 215 23.76 -12.64 -5.46
N ASN A 216 24.01 -13.92 -5.78
CA ASN A 216 24.84 -14.85 -4.97
C ASN A 216 24.41 -14.95 -3.49
N ILE A 217 23.11 -14.91 -3.23
CA ILE A 217 22.54 -15.05 -1.88
C ILE A 217 22.40 -16.54 -1.58
N SER A 218 23.10 -17.04 -0.56
CA SER A 218 22.95 -18.41 -0.10
C SER A 218 21.62 -18.64 0.61
N LEU A 219 21.17 -19.89 0.68
CA LEU A 219 20.07 -20.26 1.56
C LEU A 219 20.41 -19.89 3.03
N PRO A 220 19.40 -19.50 3.85
CA PRO A 220 19.61 -19.33 5.27
C PRO A 220 20.03 -20.67 5.90
N GLN A 221 20.95 -20.61 6.87
CA GLN A 221 21.31 -21.74 7.72
C GLN A 221 20.16 -22.13 8.65
#